data_AF-A0A963SEL9-F1
#
_entry.id   AF-A0A963SEL9-F1
#
_cell.length_a   1.000
_cell.length_b   1.000
_cell.length_c   1.000
_cell.angle_alpha   90.00
_cell.angle_beta   90.00
_cell.angle_gamma   90.00
#
_symmetry.space_group_name_H-M   'P 1'
#
loop_
_entity.id
_entity.type
_entity.pdbx_description
1 polymer ?
#
loop_
_entity_poly.entity_id
_entity_poly.type
_entity_poly.pdbx_seq_one_letter_code
_entity_poly.pdbx_strand_id
1 'polypeptide(L)'
;MRAHIREFRLVAMCRVLGVHRSGYYAWLRQGASARERDDQRLLGLIRHHWLASGAVYGYRKITLDLREAGEHCSRHRVRRLM
;
A
#
# COMPACT_ATOMS: atom_id res chain seq x y z
N MET A 1 -5.34 18.85 -1.24
CA MET A 1 -4.35 19.92 -0.98
C MET A 1 -3.03 19.75 -1.78
N ARG A 2 -2.39 18.57 -1.79
CA ARG A 2 -1.06 18.37 -2.44
C ARG A 2 -1.02 18.72 -3.94
N ALA A 3 -2.08 18.44 -4.71
CA ALA A 3 -2.12 18.73 -6.15
C ALA A 3 -2.11 20.25 -6.46
N HIS A 4 -2.71 21.07 -5.60
CA HIS A 4 -2.91 22.51 -5.85
C HIS A 4 -2.03 23.42 -4.97
N ILE A 5 -0.96 22.88 -4.37
CA ILE A 5 -0.05 23.65 -3.50
C ILE A 5 0.71 24.77 -4.23
N ARG A 6 0.79 24.68 -5.57
CA ARG A 6 1.40 25.71 -6.43
C ARG A 6 0.40 26.79 -6.87
N GLU A 7 -0.89 26.50 -6.81
CA GLU A 7 -1.97 27.41 -7.25
C GLU A 7 -2.53 28.22 -6.08
N PHE A 8 -2.59 27.62 -4.88
CA PHE A 8 -3.16 28.27 -3.70
C PHE A 8 -2.24 28.19 -2.49
N ARG A 9 -2.26 29.25 -1.67
CA ARG A 9 -1.51 29.28 -0.41
C ARG A 9 -2.06 28.22 0.55
N LEU A 10 -1.20 27.34 1.07
CA LEU A 10 -1.56 26.29 2.02
C LEU A 10 -2.39 26.81 3.21
N VAL A 11 -2.05 28.00 3.73
CA VAL A 11 -2.79 28.65 4.83
C VAL A 11 -4.26 28.89 4.49
N ALA A 12 -4.55 29.33 3.26
CA ALA A 12 -5.90 29.58 2.80
C ALA A 12 -6.67 28.26 2.65
N MET A 13 -6.03 27.26 2.05
CA MET A 13 -6.62 25.92 1.89
C MET A 13 -6.93 25.27 3.24
N CYS A 14 -6.01 25.36 4.21
CA CYS A 14 -6.21 24.86 5.57
C CYS A 14 -7.40 25.54 6.26
N ARG A 15 -7.57 26.86 6.08
CA ARG A 15 -8.72 27.59 6.63
C ARG A 15 -10.04 27.14 6.00
N VAL A 16 -10.10 27.06 4.67
CA VAL A 16 -11.31 26.67 3.93
C VAL A 16 -11.74 25.23 4.26
N LEU A 17 -10.76 24.32 4.38
CA LEU A 17 -11.03 22.90 4.64
C LEU A 17 -11.10 22.56 6.15
N GLY A 18 -10.96 23.55 7.03
CA GLY A 18 -11.02 23.33 8.49
C GLY A 18 -9.90 22.46 9.07
N VAL A 19 -8.76 22.37 8.39
CA VAL A 19 -7.64 21.48 8.78
C VAL A 19 -6.49 22.30 9.34
N HIS A 20 -5.90 21.86 10.45
CA HIS A 20 -4.73 22.53 11.01
C HIS A 20 -3.48 22.31 10.14
N ARG A 21 -2.65 23.35 9.97
CA ARG A 21 -1.43 23.27 9.14
C ARG A 21 -0.47 22.19 9.61
N SER A 22 -0.32 22.04 10.93
CA SER A 22 0.52 20.98 11.51
C SER A 22 0.00 19.58 11.18
N GLY A 23 -1.33 19.41 11.07
CA GLY A 23 -1.96 18.16 10.64
C GLY A 23 -1.67 17.83 9.18
N TYR A 24 -1.69 18.83 8.29
CA TYR A 24 -1.29 18.64 6.89
C TYR A 24 0.16 18.17 6.76
N TYR A 25 1.09 18.79 7.49
CA TYR A 25 2.49 18.36 7.47
C TYR A 25 2.72 17.03 8.19
N ALA A 26 1.95 16.71 9.24
CA ALA A 26 2.00 15.40 9.88
C ALA A 26 1.55 14.30 8.92
N TRP A 27 0.45 14.53 8.18
CA TRP A 27 0.00 13.63 7.12
C TRP A 27 1.02 13.51 5.98
N LEU A 28 1.64 14.62 5.57
CA LEU A 28 2.68 14.60 4.54
C LEU A 28 3.94 13.81 4.99
N ARG A 29 4.25 13.86 6.29
CA ARG A 29 5.38 13.13 6.91
C ARG A 29 5.03 11.70 7.29
N GLN A 30 3.75 11.33 7.35
CA GLN A 30 3.33 9.94 7.49
C GLN A 30 3.74 9.21 6.21
N GLY A 31 4.93 8.64 6.22
CA GLY A 31 5.36 7.66 5.22
C GLY A 31 4.51 6.39 5.30
N ALA A 32 4.87 5.38 4.51
CA ALA A 32 4.17 4.11 4.50
C ALA A 32 3.94 3.58 5.93
N SER A 33 2.70 3.32 6.26
CA SER A 33 2.29 2.68 7.51
C SER A 33 2.94 1.30 7.63
N ALA A 34 3.01 0.75 8.85
CA ALA A 34 3.53 -0.60 9.06
C ALA A 34 2.81 -1.65 8.18
N ARG A 35 1.49 -1.47 7.98
CA ARG A 35 0.69 -2.32 7.10
C ARG A 35 1.08 -2.19 5.63
N GLU A 36 1.30 -0.97 5.15
CA GLU A 36 1.73 -0.74 3.76
C GLU A 36 3.14 -1.32 3.51
N ARG A 37 4.04 -1.23 4.49
CA ARG A 37 5.37 -1.86 4.37
C ARG A 37 5.27 -3.38 4.30
N ASP A 38 4.44 -3.99 5.14
CA ASP A 38 4.24 -5.45 5.10
C ASP A 38 3.49 -5.88 3.83
N ASP A 39 2.54 -5.08 3.35
CA ASP A 39 1.89 -5.31 2.05
C ASP A 39 2.90 -5.23 0.90
N GLN A 40 3.85 -4.28 0.92
CA GLN A 40 4.93 -4.22 -0.09
C GLN A 40 5.86 -5.43 -0.03
N ARG A 41 6.24 -5.88 1.17
CA ARG A 41 7.04 -7.10 1.39
C ARG A 41 6.31 -8.32 0.81
N LEU A 42 5.02 -8.48 1.15
CA LEU A 42 4.19 -9.58 0.69
C LEU A 42 3.98 -9.53 -0.83
N LEU A 43 3.82 -8.34 -1.41
CA LEU A 43 3.67 -8.17 -2.85
C LEU A 43 4.93 -8.60 -3.62
N GLY A 44 6.12 -8.39 -3.04
CA GLY A 44 7.38 -8.92 -3.58
C GLY A 44 7.39 -10.46 -3.66
N LEU A 45 6.94 -11.12 -2.60
CA LEU A 45 6.84 -12.59 -2.55
C LEU A 45 5.78 -13.12 -3.52
N ILE A 46 4.60 -12.50 -3.54
CA ILE A 46 3.54 -12.81 -4.51
C ILE A 46 4.08 -12.76 -5.93
N ARG A 47 4.80 -11.68 -6.28
CA ARG A 47 5.39 -11.52 -7.62
C ARG A 47 6.43 -12.59 -7.93
N HIS A 48 7.26 -12.94 -6.95
CA HIS A 48 8.25 -14.01 -7.11
C HIS A 48 7.58 -15.35 -7.46
N HIS A 49 6.60 -15.80 -6.68
CA HIS A 49 5.87 -17.05 -6.94
C HIS A 49 5.05 -17.00 -8.23
N TRP A 50 4.43 -15.85 -8.52
CA TRP A 50 3.70 -15.66 -9.78
C TRP A 50 4.61 -15.84 -10.99
N LEU A 51 5.79 -15.22 -10.98
CA LEU A 51 6.77 -15.35 -12.06
C LEU A 51 7.34 -16.77 -12.14
N ALA A 52 7.63 -17.40 -11.00
CA ALA A 52 8.09 -18.79 -10.95
C ALA A 52 7.06 -19.77 -11.54
N SER A 53 5.76 -19.46 -11.43
CA SER A 53 4.68 -20.25 -12.05
C SER A 53 4.50 -20.01 -13.56
N GLY A 54 5.33 -19.17 -14.18
CA GLY A 54 5.16 -18.74 -15.57
C GLY A 54 3.99 -17.77 -15.76
N ALA A 55 3.65 -16.99 -14.73
CA ALA A 55 2.54 -16.04 -14.71
C ALA A 55 1.13 -16.67 -14.86
N VAL A 56 0.99 -17.99 -14.70
CA VAL A 56 -0.29 -18.71 -14.87
C VAL A 56 -1.09 -18.78 -13.56
N TYR A 57 -0.42 -18.77 -12.41
CA TYR A 57 -1.09 -19.04 -11.14
C TYR A 57 -1.88 -17.81 -10.66
N GLY A 58 -3.18 -18.00 -10.42
CA GLY A 58 -4.01 -17.01 -9.74
C GLY A 58 -3.82 -17.04 -8.22
N TYR A 59 -4.44 -16.07 -7.53
CA TYR A 59 -4.27 -15.85 -6.09
C TYR A 59 -4.49 -17.08 -5.21
N ARG A 60 -5.35 -18.02 -5.60
CA ARG A 60 -5.61 -19.25 -4.84
C ARG A 60 -4.37 -20.16 -4.80
N LYS A 61 -3.70 -20.35 -5.94
CA LYS A 61 -2.49 -21.18 -6.05
C LYS A 61 -1.31 -20.48 -5.38
N ILE A 62 -1.14 -19.18 -5.63
CA ILE A 62 -0.10 -18.40 -4.94
C ILE A 62 -0.28 -18.39 -3.43
N THR A 63 -1.52 -18.39 -2.91
CA THR A 63 -1.74 -18.52 -1.47
C THR A 63 -1.23 -19.85 -0.91
N LEU A 64 -1.28 -20.93 -1.70
CA LEU A 64 -0.74 -22.23 -1.30
C LEU A 64 0.79 -22.20 -1.33
N ASP A 65 1.38 -21.69 -2.43
CA ASP A 65 2.84 -21.57 -2.57
C ASP A 65 3.46 -20.72 -1.45
N LEU A 66 2.79 -19.60 -1.09
CA LEU A 66 3.21 -18.76 0.02
C LEU A 66 3.14 -19.50 1.36
N ARG A 67 2.11 -20.33 1.59
CA ARG A 67 2.00 -21.13 2.81
C ARG A 67 3.08 -22.20 2.89
N GLU A 68 3.40 -22.84 1.77
CA GLU A 68 4.51 -23.81 1.67
C GLU A 68 5.86 -23.14 1.92
N ALA A 69 6.02 -21.89 1.50
CA ALA A 69 7.18 -21.05 1.83
C ALA A 69 7.19 -20.52 3.29
N GLY A 70 6.19 -20.87 4.10
CA GLY A 70 6.07 -20.45 5.50
C GLY A 70 5.36 -19.12 5.74
N GLU A 71 4.88 -18.44 4.69
CA GLU A 71 4.18 -17.16 4.82
C GLU A 71 2.71 -17.34 5.23
N HIS A 72 2.38 -16.83 6.41
CA HIS A 72 1.05 -16.93 6.97
C HIS A 72 0.20 -15.73 6.55
N CYS A 73 -0.40 -15.81 5.36
CA CYS A 73 -1.31 -14.78 4.85
C CYS A 73 -2.69 -15.36 4.49
N SER A 74 -3.72 -14.51 4.56
CA SER A 74 -5.07 -14.89 4.16
C SER A 74 -5.24 -14.80 2.64
N ARG A 75 -6.00 -15.73 2.06
CA ARG A 75 -6.34 -15.70 0.62
C ARG A 75 -6.94 -14.37 0.16
N HIS A 76 -7.66 -13.68 1.04
CA HIS A 76 -8.28 -12.38 0.75
C HIS A 76 -7.25 -11.27 0.68
N ARG A 77 -6.18 -11.34 1.49
CA ARG A 77 -5.06 -10.41 1.43
C ARG A 77 -4.27 -10.60 0.14
N VAL A 78 -3.96 -11.84 -0.25
CA VAL A 78 -3.29 -12.15 -1.52
C VAL A 78 -4.11 -11.64 -2.71
N ARG A 79 -5.43 -11.89 -2.72
CA ARG A 79 -6.35 -11.38 -3.76
C ARG A 79 -6.39 -9.85 -3.86
N ARG A 80 -6.14 -9.13 -2.76
CA ARG A 80 -6.12 -7.66 -2.75
C ARG A 80 -4.81 -7.11 -3.31
N LEU A 81 -3.71 -7.85 -3.16
CA LEU A 81 -2.35 -7.40 -3.48
C LEU A 81 -1.84 -7.89 -4.85
N MET A 82 -2.38 -8.99 -5.37
CA MET A 82 -2.27 -9.35 -6.79
C MET A 82 -3.15 -8.46 -7.64
#